data_AF-A0A7U7AW69-F1
#
_entry.id   AF-A0A7U7AW69-F1
#
_cell.length_a   1.000
_cell.length_b   1.000
_cell.length_c   1.000
_cell.angle_alpha   90.00
_cell.angle_beta   90.00
_cell.angle_gamma   90.00
#
_symmetry.space_group_name_H-M   'P 1'
#
loop_
_entity.id
_entity.type
_entity.pdbx_description
1 polymer ?
#
loop_
_entity_poly.entity_id
_entity_poly.type
_entity_poly.pdbx_seq_one_letter_code
_entity_poly.pdbx_strand_id
1 'polypeptide(L)'
;MWKKSIQNHESKLNENSKTLYRDLVEEKIIPEIKEDGDSDLTIEEIDLIGSHLDKEIEGLNHSIENEDSTQIRKQTRKKELRLRSSKINLMIIPKEKINMKNKNRFLKIEIAFLKLIMMQLL
;
A
#
# COMPACT_ATOMS: atom_id res chain seq x y z
N MET A 1 10.62 32.74 46.48
CA MET A 1 9.34 32.65 45.75
C MET A 1 9.52 32.65 44.23
N TRP A 2 10.18 33.65 43.64
CA TRP A 2 10.27 33.79 42.17
C TRP A 2 10.96 32.63 41.42
N LYS A 3 12.09 32.11 41.95
CA LYS A 3 12.85 31.00 41.33
C LYS A 3 12.01 29.72 41.15
N LYS A 4 11.21 29.36 42.16
CA LYS A 4 10.33 28.20 42.13
C LYS A 4 9.16 28.40 41.16
N SER A 5 8.68 29.64 41.02
CA SER A 5 7.67 30.00 40.03
C SER A 5 8.19 29.85 38.60
N ILE A 6 9.44 30.26 38.33
CA ILE A 6 10.08 30.09 37.02
C ILE A 6 10.25 28.60 36.70
N GLN A 7 10.80 27.81 37.62
CA GLN A 7 10.99 26.37 37.43
C GLN A 7 9.67 25.62 37.19
N ASN A 8 8.62 25.97 37.92
CA ASN A 8 7.30 25.38 37.71
C ASN A 8 6.71 25.75 36.35
N HIS A 9 6.91 26.99 35.91
CA HIS A 9 6.43 27.45 34.60
C HIS A 9 7.17 26.75 33.45
N GLU A 10 8.49 26.64 33.55
CA GLU A 10 9.33 25.94 32.59
C GLU A 10 8.98 24.45 32.48
N SER A 11 8.76 23.79 33.62
CA SER A 11 8.33 22.38 33.65
C SER A 11 6.97 22.18 32.97
N LYS A 12 6.00 23.06 33.26
CA LYS A 12 4.69 23.03 32.60
C LYS A 12 4.80 23.29 31.09
N LEU A 13 5.63 24.23 30.67
CA LEU A 13 5.86 24.50 29.25
C LEU A 13 6.46 23.28 28.53
N ASN A 14 7.39 22.57 29.18
CA ASN A 14 8.00 21.36 28.63
C ASN A 14 7.02 20.19 28.57
N GLU A 15 6.15 20.02 29.56
CA GLU A 15 5.09 19.02 29.51
C GLU A 15 4.07 19.34 28.41
N ASN A 16 3.63 20.60 28.33
CA ASN A 16 2.71 21.06 27.31
C ASN A 16 3.27 20.89 25.89
N SER A 17 4.56 21.20 25.68
CA SER A 17 5.19 21.03 24.37
C SER A 17 5.23 19.55 23.97
N LYS A 18 5.59 18.65 24.89
CA LYS A 18 5.60 17.20 24.65
C LYS A 18 4.22 16.65 24.32
N THR A 19 3.18 17.13 25.01
CA THR A 19 1.79 16.73 24.72
C THR A 19 1.37 17.25 23.35
N LEU A 20 1.61 18.53 23.04
CA LEU A 20 1.33 19.09 21.72
C LEU A 20 2.03 18.32 20.59
N TYR A 21 3.29 17.90 20.79
CA TYR A 21 4.00 17.07 19.81
C TYR A 21 3.36 15.70 19.63
N ARG A 22 2.95 15.03 20.71
CA ARG A 22 2.28 13.73 20.62
C ARG A 22 0.94 13.86 19.88
N ASP A 23 0.13 14.83 20.28
CA ASP A 23 -1.18 15.07 19.68
C ASP A 23 -1.06 15.38 18.19
N LEU A 24 -0.08 16.22 17.80
CA LEU A 24 0.16 16.52 16.38
C LEU A 24 0.55 15.28 15.58
N VAL A 25 1.38 14.42 16.16
CA VAL A 25 1.82 13.17 15.51
C VAL A 25 0.66 12.19 15.37
N GLU A 26 -0.12 11.98 16.43
CA GLU A 26 -1.22 11.02 16.47
C GLU A 26 -2.42 11.47 15.64
N GLU A 27 -2.80 12.74 15.71
CA GLU A 27 -4.04 13.26 15.11
C GLU A 27 -3.87 13.79 13.68
N LYS A 28 -2.65 14.18 13.28
CA LYS A 28 -2.42 14.77 11.95
C LYS A 28 -1.40 14.00 11.12
N ILE A 29 -0.19 13.80 11.65
CA ILE A 29 0.90 13.26 10.84
C ILE A 29 0.66 11.79 10.49
N ILE A 30 0.28 10.95 11.46
CA ILE A 30 0.01 9.52 11.22
C ILE A 30 -1.21 9.32 10.29
N PRO A 31 -2.35 10.02 10.47
CA PRO A 31 -3.48 9.94 9.55
C PRO A 31 -3.15 10.37 8.12
N GLU A 32 -2.48 11.50 7.93
CA GLU A 32 -2.08 11.99 6.59
C GLU A 32 -1.19 10.98 5.86
N ILE A 33 -0.20 10.41 6.57
CA ILE A 33 0.70 9.38 6.01
C ILE A 33 -0.07 8.09 5.65
N LYS A 34 -1.12 7.75 6.40
CA LYS A 34 -1.98 6.61 6.08
C LYS A 34 -2.84 6.90 4.86
N GLU A 35 -3.40 8.10 4.75
CA GLU A 35 -4.27 8.49 3.64
C GLU A 35 -3.49 8.58 2.31
N ASP A 36 -2.29 9.18 2.32
CA ASP A 36 -1.39 9.25 1.15
C ASP A 36 -0.79 7.88 0.78
N GLY A 37 -0.72 6.94 1.72
CA GLY A 37 -0.04 5.66 1.56
C GLY A 37 -0.93 4.48 1.13
N ASP A 38 -2.25 4.64 1.10
CA ASP A 38 -3.20 3.50 1.08
C ASP A 38 -4.22 3.51 -0.06
N SER A 39 -4.11 4.39 -1.05
CA SER A 39 -4.85 4.25 -2.32
C SER A 39 -4.21 3.23 -3.28
N ASP A 40 -3.68 2.13 -2.73
CA ASP A 40 -3.36 0.96 -3.56
C ASP A 40 -4.69 0.31 -3.97
N LEU A 41 -4.80 -0.13 -5.24
CA LEU A 41 -5.97 -0.88 -5.70
C LEU A 41 -6.23 -2.07 -4.77
N THR A 42 -7.49 -2.26 -4.37
CA THR A 42 -7.89 -3.42 -3.57
C THR A 42 -7.74 -4.71 -4.37
N ILE A 43 -7.73 -5.85 -3.69
CA ILE A 43 -7.66 -7.16 -4.36
C ILE A 43 -8.89 -7.34 -5.28
N GLU A 44 -10.06 -6.90 -4.82
CA GLU A 44 -11.31 -6.96 -5.58
C GLU A 44 -11.25 -6.07 -6.83
N GLU A 45 -10.65 -4.88 -6.74
CA GLU A 45 -10.43 -3.99 -7.89
C GLU A 45 -9.43 -4.58 -8.87
N ILE A 46 -8.34 -5.17 -8.38
CA ILE A 46 -7.34 -5.87 -9.21
C ILE A 46 -7.99 -7.05 -9.95
N ASP A 47 -8.80 -7.86 -9.26
CA ASP A 47 -9.49 -8.99 -9.86
C ASP A 47 -10.56 -8.52 -10.87
N LEU A 48 -11.28 -7.43 -10.58
CA LEU A 48 -12.24 -6.84 -11.50
C LEU A 48 -11.57 -6.35 -12.79
N ILE A 49 -10.45 -5.63 -12.68
CA ILE A 49 -9.67 -5.19 -13.84
C ILE A 49 -9.10 -6.40 -14.58
N GLY A 50 -8.61 -7.41 -13.84
CA GLY A 50 -8.13 -8.68 -14.39
C GLY A 50 -9.18 -9.38 -15.26
N SER A 51 -10.44 -9.40 -14.81
CA SER A 51 -11.56 -10.01 -15.56
C SER A 51 -11.93 -9.24 -16.82
N HIS A 52 -11.82 -7.90 -16.81
CA HIS A 52 -12.03 -7.08 -17.99
C HIS A 52 -10.94 -7.33 -19.04
N LEU A 53 -9.69 -7.43 -18.60
CA LEU A 53 -8.57 -7.79 -19.48
C LEU A 53 -8.77 -9.16 -20.12
N ASP A 54 -9.31 -10.15 -19.39
CA ASP A 54 -9.63 -11.46 -19.95
C ASP A 54 -10.66 -11.37 -21.08
N LYS A 55 -11.76 -10.65 -20.85
CA LYS A 55 -12.80 -10.46 -21.87
C LYS A 55 -12.26 -9.77 -23.12
N GLU A 56 -11.42 -8.74 -22.96
CA GLU A 56 -10.84 -8.04 -24.10
C GLU A 56 -9.81 -8.92 -24.85
N ILE A 57 -9.01 -9.72 -24.15
CA ILE A 57 -8.10 -10.69 -24.77
C ILE A 57 -8.89 -11.75 -25.55
N GLU A 58 -9.98 -12.27 -24.99
CA GLU A 58 -10.86 -13.23 -25.65
C GLU A 58 -11.49 -12.62 -26.92
N GLY A 59 -11.99 -11.39 -26.83
CA GLY A 59 -12.50 -10.66 -27.99
C GLY A 59 -11.46 -10.47 -29.09
N LEU A 60 -10.21 -10.12 -28.73
CA LEU A 60 -9.12 -9.99 -29.70
C LEU A 60 -8.75 -11.34 -30.33
N ASN A 61 -8.77 -12.44 -29.57
CA ASN A 61 -8.53 -13.77 -30.11
C ASN A 61 -9.60 -14.15 -31.13
N HIS A 62 -10.87 -13.92 -30.81
CA HIS A 62 -11.97 -14.13 -31.75
C HIS A 62 -11.82 -13.25 -33.01
N SER A 63 -11.42 -11.98 -32.88
CA SER A 63 -11.13 -11.12 -34.04
C SER A 63 -9.95 -11.64 -34.87
N ILE A 64 -8.92 -12.23 -34.27
CA ILE A 64 -7.79 -12.81 -35.00
C ILE A 64 -8.20 -14.05 -35.80
N GLU A 65 -9.08 -14.88 -35.24
CA GLU A 65 -9.55 -16.12 -35.88
C GLU A 65 -10.43 -15.85 -37.09
N ASN A 66 -11.24 -14.78 -37.04
CA ASN A 66 -12.23 -14.46 -38.07
C ASN A 66 -11.78 -13.37 -39.07
N GLU A 67 -10.53 -12.89 -38.97
CA GLU A 67 -10.01 -11.82 -39.83
C GLU A 67 -9.18 -12.39 -40.99
N ASP A 68 -9.60 -12.10 -42.22
CA ASP A 68 -8.94 -12.57 -43.43
C ASP A 68 -7.61 -11.83 -43.70
N SER A 69 -7.54 -10.54 -43.34
CA SER A 69 -6.35 -9.74 -43.58
C SER A 69 -5.20 -10.14 -42.65
N THR A 70 -4.14 -10.70 -43.24
CA THR A 70 -2.92 -11.04 -42.50
C THR A 70 -2.26 -9.82 -41.84
N GLN A 71 -2.38 -8.64 -42.45
CA GLN A 71 -1.86 -7.41 -41.88
C GLN A 71 -2.64 -7.00 -40.62
N ILE A 72 -3.97 -7.07 -40.67
CA ILE A 72 -4.83 -6.74 -39.53
C ILE A 72 -4.61 -7.76 -38.41
N ARG A 73 -4.60 -9.07 -38.71
CA ARG A 73 -4.29 -10.11 -37.71
C ARG A 73 -2.97 -9.86 -36.98
N LYS A 74 -1.91 -9.48 -37.68
CA LYS A 74 -0.61 -9.15 -37.06
C LYS A 74 -0.71 -7.96 -36.10
N GLN A 75 -1.44 -6.92 -36.48
CA GLN A 75 -1.64 -5.75 -35.62
C GLN A 75 -2.46 -6.10 -34.38
N THR A 76 -3.55 -6.85 -34.56
CA THR A 76 -4.42 -7.31 -33.47
C THR A 76 -3.66 -8.22 -32.49
N ARG A 77 -2.82 -9.14 -32.99
CA ARG A 77 -1.95 -10.00 -32.17
C ARG A 77 -0.97 -9.19 -31.32
N LYS A 78 -0.43 -8.10 -31.87
CA LYS A 78 0.46 -7.20 -31.12
C LYS A 78 -0.28 -6.51 -29.97
N LYS A 79 -1.55 -6.10 -30.18
CA LYS A 79 -2.41 -5.53 -29.12
C LYS A 79 -2.71 -6.58 -28.05
N GLU A 80 -3.06 -7.79 -28.46
CA GLU A 80 -3.39 -8.92 -27.57
C GLU A 80 -2.21 -9.28 -26.65
N LEU A 81 -0.99 -9.40 -27.20
CA LEU A 81 0.22 -9.69 -26.42
C LEU A 81 0.55 -8.59 -25.40
N ARG A 82 0.32 -7.32 -25.76
CA ARG A 82 0.49 -6.20 -24.83
C ARG A 82 -0.48 -6.31 -23.66
N LEU A 83 -1.75 -6.61 -23.92
CA LEU A 83 -2.75 -6.78 -22.86
C LEU A 83 -2.42 -7.97 -21.94
N ARG A 84 -1.96 -9.10 -22.49
CA ARG A 84 -1.47 -10.23 -21.67
C ARG A 84 -0.34 -9.83 -20.74
N SER A 85 0.66 -9.10 -21.27
CA SER A 85 1.78 -8.62 -20.46
C SER A 85 1.32 -7.67 -19.35
N SER A 86 0.41 -6.74 -19.67
CA SER A 86 -0.16 -5.82 -18.68
C SER A 86 -0.93 -6.56 -17.60
N LYS A 87 -1.71 -7.60 -17.95
CA LYS A 87 -2.44 -8.43 -16.99
C LYS A 87 -1.50 -9.16 -16.02
N ILE A 88 -0.42 -9.74 -16.52
CA ILE A 88 0.59 -10.41 -15.70
C ILE A 88 1.19 -9.42 -14.69
N ASN A 89 1.59 -8.24 -15.16
CA ASN A 89 2.16 -7.20 -14.29
C ASN A 89 1.15 -6.74 -13.22
N LEU A 90 -0.12 -6.57 -13.60
CA LEU A 90 -1.19 -6.18 -12.69
C LEU A 90 -1.49 -7.25 -11.62
N MET A 91 -1.38 -8.54 -11.95
CA MET A 91 -1.64 -9.61 -10.99
C MET A 91 -0.45 -9.92 -10.08
N ILE A 92 0.78 -9.83 -10.60
CA ILE A 92 1.98 -10.23 -9.84
C ILE A 92 2.46 -9.11 -8.92
N ILE A 93 2.65 -7.91 -9.44
CA ILE A 93 3.33 -6.82 -8.73
C ILE A 93 2.55 -6.39 -7.46
N PRO A 94 1.21 -6.16 -7.51
CA PRO A 94 0.46 -5.79 -6.32
C PRO A 94 0.39 -6.92 -5.29
N LYS A 95 0.23 -8.19 -5.72
CA LYS A 95 0.22 -9.34 -4.82
C LYS A 95 1.54 -9.49 -4.06
N GLU A 96 2.67 -9.27 -4.73
CA GLU A 96 3.99 -9.24 -4.10
C GLU A 96 4.12 -8.06 -3.12
N LYS A 97 3.65 -6.86 -3.49
CA LYS A 97 3.65 -5.69 -2.61
C LYS A 97 2.82 -5.91 -1.33
N ILE A 98 1.63 -6.50 -1.46
CA ILE A 98 0.76 -6.87 -0.34
C ILE A 98 1.46 -7.92 0.55
N ASN A 99 2.04 -8.95 -0.05
CA ASN A 99 2.79 -9.98 0.69
C ASN A 99 3.95 -9.37 1.50
N MET A 100 4.74 -8.47 0.89
CA MET A 100 5.82 -7.76 1.56
C MET A 100 5.31 -6.88 2.72
N LYS A 101 4.23 -6.11 2.52
CA LYS A 101 3.59 -5.32 3.59
C LYS A 101 3.17 -6.21 4.76
N ASN A 102 2.54 -7.35 4.49
CA ASN A 102 2.09 -8.31 5.51
C ASN A 102 3.27 -8.94 6.27
N LYS A 103 4.32 -9.36 5.57
CA LYS A 103 5.55 -9.89 6.21
C LYS A 103 6.19 -8.87 7.14
N ASN A 104 6.30 -7.61 6.70
CA ASN A 104 6.84 -6.53 7.54
C ASN A 104 5.98 -6.26 8.77
N ARG A 105 4.65 -6.35 8.66
CA ARG A 105 3.73 -6.22 9.80
C ARG A 105 3.93 -7.35 10.81
N PHE A 106 4.11 -8.59 10.34
CA PHE A 106 4.38 -9.74 11.20
C PHE A 106 5.70 -9.59 11.97
N LEU A 107 6.78 -9.21 11.28
CA LEU A 107 8.08 -8.94 11.91
C LEU A 107 7.99 -7.84 13.00
N LYS A 108 7.21 -6.78 12.75
CA LYS A 108 6.98 -5.73 13.75
C LYS A 108 6.28 -6.27 15.01
N ILE A 109 5.31 -7.17 14.84
CA ILE A 109 4.59 -7.80 15.95
C ILE A 109 5.52 -8.72 16.74
N GLU A 110 6.32 -9.55 16.06
CA GLU A 110 7.31 -10.42 16.72
C GLU A 110 8.33 -9.60 17.54
N ILE A 111 8.86 -8.52 16.97
CA ILE A 111 9.79 -7.63 17.69
C ILE A 111 9.11 -7.01 18.92
N ALA A 112 7.87 -6.56 18.80
CA ALA A 112 7.12 -6.00 19.93
C ALA A 112 6.91 -7.04 21.04
N PHE A 113 6.60 -8.28 20.68
CA PHE A 113 6.41 -9.39 21.62
C PHE A 113 7.71 -9.76 22.34
N LEU A 114 8.83 -9.86 21.62
CA LEU A 114 10.15 -10.11 22.21
C LEU A 114 10.54 -8.99 23.20
N LYS A 115 10.28 -7.73 22.87
CA LYS A 115 10.51 -6.60 23.79
C LYS A 115 9.68 -6.74 25.07
N LEU A 116 8.41 -7.14 24.96
CA LEU A 116 7.54 -7.32 26.11
C LEU A 116 8.04 -8.44 27.04
N ILE A 117 8.45 -9.58 26.48
CA ILE A 117 9.04 -10.69 27.25
C ILE A 117 10.30 -10.23 27.99
N MET A 118 11.19 -9.53 27.29
CA MET A 118 12.43 -9.02 27.88
C MET A 118 12.17 -8.05 29.04
N MET A 119 11.11 -7.24 28.97
CA MET A 119 10.72 -6.34 30.05
C MET A 119 10.12 -7.04 31.27
N GLN A 120 9.58 -8.26 31.13
CA GLN A 120 9.04 -9.03 32.26
C GLN A 120 10.09 -9.91 32.96
N LEU A 121 11.23 -10.14 32.30
CA LEU A 121 12.35 -10.93 32.82
C LEU A 121 13.44 -10.09 33.50
N LEU A 122 13.29 -8.75 33.49
CA LEU A 122 14.14 -7.77 34.16
C LEU A 122 13.41 -7.15 35.35
#